data_AF-A0A0G1WYI2-F1
#
_entry.id   AF-A0A0G1WYI2-F1
#
_cell.length_a   1.000
_cell.length_b   1.000
_cell.length_c   1.000
_cell.angle_alpha   90.00
_cell.angle_beta   90.00
_cell.angle_gamma   90.00
#
_symmetry.space_group_name_H-M   'P 1'
#
loop_
_entity.id
_entity.type
_entity.pdbx_description
1 polymer ?
#
loop_
_entity_poly.entity_id
_entity_poly.type
_entity_poly.pdbx_seq_one_letter_code
_entity_poly.pdbx_strand_id
1 'polypeptide(L)'
;MKNLLLYLTIISSIGLPIISYSRYSRLRNTNDNTSSTASSGVLGTSTGSEQIYFTVNVPAVFNEDLKAPNVVYSLRAGEGITLSGDAQSPTISNTGILELVAGTGISVEDNKITSTITQGLTSLTAGTNISIDGNKITNTYTAPAVDFTESGWTISGTTVGLTTTTNSVVVDGLTFGNATITNGKSILPDTDLGSDLGSPTYRFNNIYAANLEIESGITSSGQALVTYNPADTTFADEGA
;
A
#
# COMPACT_ATOMS: atom_id res chain seq x y z
N MET A 1 24.95 -21.37 -136.81
CA MET A 1 26.39 -21.38 -136.44
C MET A 1 26.69 -20.08 -135.66
N LYS A 2 27.91 -19.91 -135.12
CA LYS A 2 28.47 -18.70 -134.43
C LYS A 2 28.22 -17.38 -135.25
N ASN A 3 28.24 -16.11 -134.77
CA ASN A 3 28.73 -15.32 -133.58
C ASN A 3 27.98 -13.92 -133.60
N LEU A 4 28.15 -12.84 -132.78
CA LEU A 4 28.61 -12.48 -131.41
C LEU A 4 28.49 -10.91 -131.22
N LEU A 5 28.84 -10.33 -130.04
CA LEU A 5 29.08 -8.88 -129.69
C LEU A 5 27.85 -7.93 -129.45
N LEU A 6 27.96 -6.67 -128.94
CA LEU A 6 28.42 -6.14 -127.60
C LEU A 6 28.06 -4.60 -127.42
N TYR A 7 28.05 -4.07 -126.17
CA TYR A 7 28.02 -2.62 -125.75
C TYR A 7 26.74 -1.77 -126.05
N LEU A 8 26.50 -0.51 -125.61
CA LEU A 8 26.65 0.35 -124.38
C LEU A 8 25.89 1.72 -124.74
N THR A 9 25.67 2.85 -124.04
CA THR A 9 26.27 3.59 -122.88
C THR A 9 25.30 4.66 -122.28
N ILE A 10 25.24 4.75 -120.94
CA ILE A 10 25.05 5.87 -119.96
C ILE A 10 24.73 7.33 -120.45
N ILE A 11 23.88 8.12 -119.71
CA ILE A 11 24.15 9.49 -119.09
C ILE A 11 22.89 10.35 -118.68
N SER A 12 22.83 10.78 -117.39
CA SER A 12 22.30 12.02 -116.70
C SER A 12 21.00 12.79 -117.11
N SER A 13 20.36 13.68 -116.31
CA SER A 13 20.18 13.94 -114.84
C SER A 13 19.33 15.23 -114.62
N ILE A 14 18.89 15.52 -113.36
CA ILE A 14 18.30 16.78 -112.81
C ILE A 14 16.87 17.15 -113.34
N GLY A 15 15.87 17.60 -112.55
CA GLY A 15 15.70 17.73 -111.08
C GLY A 15 14.92 19.00 -110.65
N LEU A 16 14.06 18.94 -109.61
CA LEU A 16 13.66 20.01 -108.63
C LEU A 16 12.42 19.57 -107.77
N PRO A 17 12.12 20.17 -106.58
CA PRO A 17 11.22 19.58 -105.57
C PRO A 17 9.95 20.41 -105.20
N ILE A 18 9.00 19.77 -104.49
CA ILE A 18 7.90 20.43 -103.73
C ILE A 18 7.72 19.75 -102.35
N ILE A 19 7.34 20.53 -101.33
CA ILE A 19 7.14 20.16 -99.92
C ILE A 19 5.63 19.84 -99.70
N SER A 20 5.18 18.87 -98.89
CA SER A 20 4.92 19.07 -97.45
C SER A 20 4.20 17.92 -96.70
N TYR A 21 4.47 17.87 -95.39
CA TYR A 21 3.70 17.32 -94.25
C TYR A 21 3.27 15.83 -94.18
N SER A 22 4.09 15.09 -93.42
CA SER A 22 3.73 14.24 -92.26
C SER A 22 2.63 13.18 -92.36
N ARG A 23 3.01 11.93 -92.09
CA ARG A 23 2.14 10.90 -91.50
C ARG A 23 2.87 10.26 -90.32
N TYR A 24 2.14 9.92 -89.26
CA TYR A 24 2.68 9.10 -88.17
C TYR A 24 3.07 7.71 -88.69
N SER A 25 4.37 7.46 -88.83
CA SER A 25 4.88 6.11 -89.07
C SER A 25 4.72 5.28 -87.80
N ARG A 26 3.79 4.32 -87.83
CA ARG A 26 3.85 3.20 -86.88
C ARG A 26 5.22 2.56 -87.01
N LEU A 27 5.91 2.31 -85.90
CA LEU A 27 7.19 1.61 -85.89
C LEU A 27 7.00 0.19 -86.43
N ARG A 28 7.21 0.04 -87.74
CA ARG A 28 7.26 -1.24 -88.41
C ARG A 28 8.65 -1.79 -88.14
N ASN A 29 8.74 -2.86 -87.35
CA ASN A 29 10.01 -3.53 -87.13
C ASN A 29 10.47 -4.19 -88.45
N THR A 30 11.29 -3.48 -89.22
CA THR A 30 12.09 -4.04 -90.31
C THR A 30 13.40 -4.54 -89.72
N ASN A 31 13.64 -5.84 -89.83
CA ASN A 31 14.83 -6.51 -89.31
C ASN A 31 16.06 -6.23 -90.19
N ASP A 32 16.42 -4.95 -90.36
CA ASP A 32 17.60 -4.53 -91.11
C ASP A 32 18.85 -4.77 -90.26
N ASN A 33 19.42 -5.96 -90.42
CA ASN A 33 20.64 -6.42 -89.77
C ASN A 33 21.89 -5.71 -90.34
N THR A 34 22.02 -4.41 -90.08
CA THR A 34 23.15 -3.58 -90.55
C THR A 34 24.21 -3.44 -89.46
N SER A 35 25.30 -4.19 -89.60
CA SER A 35 26.50 -4.02 -88.77
C SER A 35 27.12 -2.64 -88.99
N SER A 36 27.36 -1.89 -87.91
CA SER A 36 28.16 -0.67 -87.95
C SER A 36 29.13 -0.60 -86.78
N THR A 37 30.36 -0.23 -87.14
CA THR A 37 31.55 0.07 -86.33
C THR A 37 31.31 0.69 -84.95
N ALA A 38 32.14 0.29 -83.98
CA ALA A 38 32.08 0.67 -82.58
C ALA A 38 31.94 2.20 -82.33
N SER A 39 30.74 2.60 -81.95
CA SER A 39 30.48 3.69 -81.02
C SER A 39 29.97 3.10 -79.71
N SER A 40 30.17 3.79 -78.57
CA SER A 40 29.66 3.32 -77.27
C SER A 40 28.15 3.56 -77.16
N GLY A 41 27.39 2.67 -77.81
CA GLY A 41 25.93 2.66 -77.77
C GLY A 41 25.40 2.22 -76.41
N VAL A 42 25.39 3.12 -75.43
CA VAL A 42 24.63 2.92 -74.19
C VAL A 42 23.15 2.73 -74.54
N LEU A 43 22.52 1.70 -73.95
CA LEU A 43 21.17 1.24 -74.34
C LEU A 43 20.05 2.27 -74.11
N GLY A 44 20.35 3.35 -73.38
CA GLY A 44 19.61 4.61 -73.40
C GLY A 44 20.46 5.73 -72.81
N THR A 45 20.07 6.96 -73.10
CA THR A 45 20.65 8.17 -72.49
C THR A 45 19.52 9.13 -72.15
N SER A 46 19.61 9.78 -70.98
CA SER A 46 18.68 10.80 -70.52
C SER A 46 19.47 12.03 -70.10
N THR A 47 18.96 13.21 -70.47
CA THR A 47 19.53 14.52 -70.11
C THR A 47 18.79 15.18 -68.94
N GLY A 48 17.87 14.46 -68.29
CA GLY A 48 17.14 14.89 -67.09
C GLY A 48 17.18 13.85 -65.97
N SER A 49 16.74 14.22 -64.78
CA SER A 49 16.72 13.38 -63.56
C SER A 49 15.68 12.25 -63.59
N GLU A 50 15.24 11.81 -64.77
CA GLU A 50 14.22 10.80 -64.98
C GLU A 50 14.84 9.40 -65.04
N GLN A 51 14.33 8.49 -64.21
CA GLN A 51 14.85 7.13 -64.09
C GLN A 51 14.37 6.26 -65.27
N ILE A 52 15.31 5.86 -66.14
CA ILE A 52 14.98 5.04 -67.32
C ILE A 52 14.68 3.59 -66.89
N TYR A 53 13.45 3.13 -67.13
CA TYR A 53 13.06 1.74 -66.93
C TYR A 53 13.28 0.92 -68.21
N PHE A 54 14.09 -0.14 -68.14
CA PHE A 54 14.30 -1.09 -69.23
C PHE A 54 13.66 -2.45 -68.88
N THR A 55 12.66 -2.87 -69.66
CA THR A 55 12.11 -4.23 -69.58
C THR A 55 13.01 -5.20 -70.32
N VAL A 56 14.05 -5.70 -69.64
CA VAL A 56 15.02 -6.64 -70.21
C VAL A 56 14.42 -8.05 -70.29
N ASN A 57 13.78 -8.40 -71.41
CA ASN A 57 13.22 -9.72 -71.66
C ASN A 57 14.23 -10.71 -72.26
N VAL A 58 15.44 -10.75 -71.68
CA VAL A 58 16.49 -11.75 -71.94
C VAL A 58 17.12 -12.15 -70.59
N PRO A 59 17.73 -13.34 -70.45
CA PRO A 59 18.33 -13.76 -69.19
C PRO A 59 19.43 -12.79 -68.72
N ALA A 60 19.14 -12.01 -67.67
CA ALA A 60 20.09 -11.11 -67.05
C ALA A 60 20.94 -11.88 -66.02
N VAL A 61 22.26 -11.85 -66.19
CA VAL A 61 23.21 -12.27 -65.16
C VAL A 61 23.68 -11.02 -64.44
N PHE A 62 23.43 -10.95 -63.13
CA PHE A 62 23.97 -9.90 -62.27
C PHE A 62 25.32 -10.38 -61.72
N ASN A 63 26.36 -9.55 -61.88
CA ASN A 63 27.70 -9.86 -61.39
C ASN A 63 27.85 -9.62 -59.87
N GLU A 64 26.85 -9.01 -59.24
CA GLU A 64 26.80 -8.65 -57.81
C GLU A 64 25.36 -8.84 -57.28
N ASP A 65 25.22 -8.96 -55.96
CA ASP A 65 23.93 -9.05 -55.27
C ASP A 65 23.03 -7.83 -55.54
N LEU A 66 21.76 -8.08 -55.89
CA LEU A 66 20.75 -7.02 -55.91
C LEU A 66 20.44 -6.52 -54.49
N LYS A 67 20.72 -5.24 -54.23
CA LYS A 67 20.38 -4.54 -52.98
C LYS A 67 19.09 -3.73 -53.15
N ALA A 68 18.12 -3.96 -52.27
CA ALA A 68 16.83 -3.29 -52.24
C ALA A 68 16.61 -2.57 -50.88
N PRO A 69 16.01 -1.36 -50.83
CA PRO A 69 15.96 -0.55 -49.61
C PRO A 69 15.27 -1.20 -48.40
N ASN A 70 14.32 -2.11 -48.63
CA ASN A 70 13.46 -2.69 -47.60
C ASN A 70 13.77 -4.19 -47.33
N VAL A 71 15.00 -4.65 -47.63
CA VAL A 71 15.43 -6.04 -47.42
C VAL A 71 16.52 -6.10 -46.34
N VAL A 72 16.32 -6.97 -45.35
CA VAL A 72 17.32 -7.27 -44.32
C VAL A 72 18.25 -8.37 -44.84
N TYR A 73 19.52 -8.02 -45.09
CA TYR A 73 20.51 -8.95 -45.64
C TYR A 73 21.30 -9.71 -44.57
N SER A 74 21.35 -9.21 -43.34
CA SER A 74 22.03 -9.86 -42.23
C SER A 74 21.49 -9.36 -40.89
N LEU A 75 21.57 -10.24 -39.88
CA LEU A 75 21.32 -9.92 -38.48
C LEU A 75 22.47 -10.50 -37.65
N ARG A 76 22.82 -9.81 -36.57
CA ARG A 76 23.88 -10.23 -35.64
C ARG A 76 23.29 -10.37 -34.25
N ALA A 77 23.48 -11.54 -33.63
CA ALA A 77 23.10 -11.76 -32.25
C ALA A 77 23.96 -10.91 -31.30
N GLY A 78 23.33 -10.39 -30.23
CA GLY A 78 24.03 -9.91 -29.05
C GLY A 78 24.47 -11.06 -28.15
N GLU A 79 25.17 -10.75 -27.07
CA GLU A 79 25.40 -11.70 -25.99
C GLU A 79 24.06 -12.17 -25.40
N GLY A 80 23.96 -13.47 -25.09
CA GLY A 80 22.73 -14.05 -24.56
C GLY A 80 21.57 -14.17 -25.55
N ILE A 81 21.80 -13.95 -26.84
CA ILE A 81 20.83 -14.20 -27.92
C ILE A 81 21.43 -15.20 -28.91
N THR A 82 20.59 -16.04 -29.50
CA THR A 82 20.91 -16.83 -30.69
C THR A 82 19.91 -16.54 -31.79
N LEU A 83 20.38 -16.67 -33.04
CA LEU A 83 19.59 -16.48 -34.25
C LEU A 83 19.67 -17.76 -35.09
N SER A 84 18.55 -18.17 -35.68
CA SER A 84 18.49 -19.25 -36.66
C SER A 84 17.45 -18.95 -37.75
N GLY A 85 17.44 -19.72 -38.84
CA GLY A 85 16.73 -19.33 -40.06
C GLY A 85 17.53 -18.35 -40.91
N ASP A 86 16.87 -17.70 -41.86
CA ASP A 86 17.46 -16.66 -42.71
C ASP A 86 17.29 -15.24 -42.13
N ALA A 87 17.92 -14.24 -42.74
CA ALA A 87 17.91 -12.86 -42.25
C ALA A 87 16.57 -12.11 -42.43
N GLN A 88 15.65 -12.65 -43.24
CA GLN A 88 14.31 -12.09 -43.47
C GLN A 88 13.24 -12.82 -42.65
N SER A 89 13.47 -14.10 -42.30
CA SER A 89 12.60 -14.94 -41.44
C SER A 89 13.35 -15.50 -40.21
N PRO A 90 13.98 -14.66 -39.37
CA PRO A 90 14.79 -15.12 -38.25
C PRO A 90 13.93 -15.69 -37.11
N THR A 91 14.37 -16.81 -36.54
CA THR A 91 13.98 -17.23 -35.19
C THR A 91 14.98 -16.64 -34.19
N ILE A 92 14.47 -15.91 -33.20
CA ILE A 92 15.28 -15.21 -32.19
C ILE A 92 15.05 -15.88 -30.83
N SER A 93 16.10 -16.44 -30.24
CA SER A 93 16.03 -17.20 -28.98
C SER A 93 16.95 -16.60 -27.91
N ASN A 94 16.42 -16.34 -26.72
CA ASN A 94 17.23 -16.01 -25.55
C ASN A 94 18.00 -17.24 -25.06
N THR A 95 19.29 -17.05 -24.80
CA THR A 95 20.24 -18.04 -24.25
C THR A 95 21.12 -17.46 -23.14
N GLY A 96 20.96 -16.17 -22.79
CA GLY A 96 21.75 -15.50 -21.75
C GLY A 96 21.13 -15.66 -20.35
N ILE A 97 19.80 -15.58 -20.27
CA ILE A 97 19.06 -15.90 -19.05
C ILE A 97 18.38 -17.25 -19.28
N LEU A 98 19.09 -18.32 -18.93
CA LEU A 98 18.61 -19.71 -19.01
C LEU A 98 17.84 -20.13 -17.75
N GLU A 99 18.14 -19.50 -16.61
CA GLU A 99 17.56 -19.78 -15.30
C GLU A 99 17.56 -18.49 -14.45
N LEU A 100 16.51 -18.27 -13.66
CA LEU A 100 16.52 -17.27 -12.58
C LEU A 100 16.96 -17.96 -11.30
N VAL A 101 18.26 -17.90 -10.99
CA VAL A 101 18.82 -18.50 -9.77
C VAL A 101 18.20 -17.81 -8.53
N ALA A 102 17.32 -18.53 -7.85
CA ALA A 102 16.67 -18.05 -6.65
C ALA A 102 17.64 -17.97 -5.46
N GLY A 103 17.57 -16.88 -4.69
CA GLY A 103 18.25 -16.80 -3.39
C GLY A 103 17.59 -17.70 -2.35
N THR A 104 18.31 -18.05 -1.29
CA THR A 104 17.81 -18.88 -0.19
C THR A 104 16.48 -18.35 0.37
N GLY A 105 15.44 -19.20 0.39
CA GLY A 105 14.10 -18.81 0.84
C GLY A 105 13.21 -18.20 -0.24
N ILE A 106 13.65 -18.18 -1.50
CA ILE A 106 12.84 -17.88 -2.69
C ILE A 106 12.74 -19.15 -3.55
N SER A 107 11.65 -19.28 -4.30
CA SER A 107 11.54 -20.17 -5.46
C SER A 107 10.98 -19.39 -6.65
N VAL A 108 11.46 -19.73 -7.84
CA VAL A 108 10.93 -19.23 -9.12
C VAL A 108 10.44 -20.44 -9.90
N GLU A 109 9.14 -20.46 -10.22
CA GLU A 109 8.48 -21.53 -10.96
C GLU A 109 7.56 -20.88 -12.01
N ASP A 110 7.74 -21.24 -13.28
CA ASP A 110 7.17 -20.53 -14.44
C ASP A 110 7.31 -19.00 -14.32
N ASN A 111 6.17 -18.28 -14.30
CA ASN A 111 6.09 -16.83 -14.18
C ASN A 111 5.85 -16.36 -12.73
N LYS A 112 6.13 -17.21 -11.73
CA LYS A 112 5.76 -16.99 -10.33
C LYS A 112 6.99 -17.02 -9.42
N ILE A 113 7.27 -15.89 -8.78
CA ILE A 113 8.20 -15.81 -7.66
C ILE A 113 7.42 -16.07 -6.37
N THR A 114 7.91 -16.98 -5.53
CA THR A 114 7.33 -17.30 -4.23
C THR A 114 8.41 -17.30 -3.15
N SER A 115 8.03 -17.08 -1.89
CA SER A 115 8.94 -17.38 -0.78
C SER A 115 8.77 -18.82 -0.34
N THR A 116 9.89 -19.53 -0.24
CA THR A 116 10.03 -20.86 0.36
C THR A 116 10.47 -20.79 1.82
N ILE A 117 10.41 -19.60 2.46
CA ILE A 117 10.62 -19.41 3.89
C ILE A 117 9.45 -20.04 4.67
N THR A 118 9.55 -21.35 4.87
CA THR A 118 8.75 -22.10 5.86
C THR A 118 9.44 -22.17 7.22
N GLN A 119 10.78 -22.07 7.26
CA GLN A 119 11.59 -22.03 8.49
C GLN A 119 12.76 -21.01 8.44
N GLY A 120 12.83 -20.14 7.43
CA GLY A 120 13.95 -19.20 7.23
C GLY A 120 13.90 -17.92 8.09
N LEU A 121 12.85 -17.72 8.90
CA LEU A 121 12.77 -16.61 9.86
C LEU A 121 13.59 -16.97 11.11
N THR A 122 14.90 -16.77 11.04
CA THR A 122 15.87 -17.24 12.06
C THR A 122 15.69 -16.62 13.44
N SER A 123 15.06 -15.45 13.53
CA SER A 123 14.53 -14.90 14.78
C SER A 123 13.37 -13.96 14.50
N LEU A 124 12.42 -13.90 15.44
CA LEU A 124 11.42 -12.83 15.53
C LEU A 124 11.40 -12.37 16.98
N THR A 125 12.04 -11.24 17.27
CA THR A 125 12.15 -10.72 18.64
C THR A 125 10.81 -10.15 19.10
N ALA A 126 10.27 -10.69 20.19
CA ALA A 126 9.06 -10.17 20.81
C ALA A 126 9.31 -8.80 21.46
N GLY A 127 8.33 -7.90 21.36
CA GLY A 127 8.29 -6.68 22.15
C GLY A 127 7.81 -6.95 23.59
N THR A 128 7.88 -5.93 24.45
CA THR A 128 7.33 -5.99 25.82
C THR A 128 5.88 -6.47 25.81
N ASN A 129 5.54 -7.40 26.71
CA ASN A 129 4.23 -8.03 26.81
C ASN A 129 3.78 -8.85 25.58
N ILE A 130 4.69 -9.26 24.71
CA ILE A 130 4.44 -10.23 23.64
C ILE A 130 5.28 -11.49 23.91
N SER A 131 4.74 -12.65 23.57
CA SER A 131 5.46 -13.91 23.45
C SER A 131 5.21 -14.52 22.07
N ILE A 132 6.23 -15.18 21.52
CA ILE A 132 6.23 -15.81 20.21
C ILE A 132 6.72 -17.24 20.42
N ASP A 133 5.85 -18.21 20.19
CA ASP A 133 6.12 -19.65 20.36
C ASP A 133 5.73 -20.38 19.06
N GLY A 134 6.73 -20.70 18.25
CA GLY A 134 6.55 -21.18 16.87
C GLY A 134 5.62 -20.27 16.07
N ASN A 135 4.48 -20.81 15.65
CA ASN A 135 3.47 -20.08 14.86
C ASN A 135 2.45 -19.30 15.72
N LYS A 136 2.62 -19.24 17.05
CA LYS A 136 1.67 -18.61 17.97
C LYS A 136 2.25 -17.32 18.56
N ILE A 137 1.61 -16.18 18.24
CA ILE A 137 1.83 -14.91 18.93
C ILE A 137 0.82 -14.81 20.07
N THR A 138 1.29 -14.50 21.28
CA THR A 138 0.45 -14.36 22.48
C THR A 138 0.74 -13.02 23.16
N ASN A 139 -0.29 -12.26 23.51
CA ASN A 139 -0.13 -11.12 24.41
C ASN A 139 0.02 -11.64 25.85
N THR A 140 1.14 -11.30 26.50
CA THR A 140 1.47 -11.69 27.87
C THR A 140 1.28 -10.54 28.87
N TYR A 141 0.61 -9.46 28.48
CA TYR A 141 0.19 -8.39 29.39
C TYR A 141 -0.73 -8.92 30.48
N THR A 142 -0.17 -9.12 31.66
CA THR A 142 -0.91 -9.20 32.91
C THR A 142 -1.06 -7.78 33.43
N ALA A 143 -2.31 -7.31 33.60
CA ALA A 143 -2.54 -6.04 34.29
C ALA A 143 -1.97 -6.14 35.72
N PRO A 144 -1.33 -5.07 36.25
CA PRO A 144 -0.86 -5.08 37.63
C PRO A 144 -2.02 -5.37 38.58
N ALA A 145 -1.74 -6.13 39.64
CA ALA A 145 -2.72 -6.29 40.71
C ALA A 145 -3.06 -4.91 41.28
N VAL A 146 -4.34 -4.71 41.65
CA VAL A 146 -4.77 -3.46 42.28
C VAL A 146 -4.01 -3.29 43.59
N ASP A 147 -3.17 -2.26 43.67
CA ASP A 147 -2.39 -2.00 44.87
C ASP A 147 -3.26 -1.28 45.91
N PHE A 148 -3.80 -2.07 46.83
CA PHE A 148 -4.57 -1.56 47.96
C PHE A 148 -3.70 -0.90 49.04
N THR A 149 -2.36 -1.00 48.99
CA THR A 149 -1.47 -0.41 50.01
C THR A 149 -1.40 1.12 49.91
N GLU A 150 -1.54 1.69 48.72
CA GLU A 150 -1.68 3.15 48.52
C GLU A 150 -3.05 3.68 48.96
N SER A 151 -4.07 2.82 49.12
CA SER A 151 -5.44 3.25 49.40
C SER A 151 -5.65 3.86 50.80
N GLY A 152 -4.72 3.64 51.72
CA GLY A 152 -4.85 4.00 53.14
C GLY A 152 -5.87 3.15 53.92
N TRP A 153 -6.63 2.28 53.26
CA TRP A 153 -7.56 1.36 53.90
C TRP A 153 -6.95 -0.03 54.06
N THR A 154 -7.17 -0.65 55.21
CA THR A 154 -6.73 -2.02 55.49
C THR A 154 -7.91 -2.88 55.96
N ILE A 155 -7.79 -4.19 55.75
CA ILE A 155 -8.70 -5.19 56.29
C ILE A 155 -7.92 -6.05 57.30
N SER A 156 -8.38 -6.08 58.54
CA SER A 156 -7.79 -6.87 59.62
C SER A 156 -8.88 -7.77 60.23
N GLY A 157 -8.83 -9.06 59.88
CA GLY A 157 -9.92 -9.99 60.19
C GLY A 157 -11.22 -9.56 59.52
N THR A 158 -12.22 -9.22 60.33
CA THR A 158 -13.54 -8.72 59.89
C THR A 158 -13.65 -7.19 59.89
N THR A 159 -12.60 -6.47 60.28
CA THR A 159 -12.62 -4.99 60.41
C THR A 159 -11.99 -4.34 59.18
N VAL A 160 -12.70 -3.40 58.57
CA VAL A 160 -12.14 -2.47 57.58
C VAL A 160 -11.81 -1.16 58.30
N GLY A 161 -10.59 -0.63 58.10
CA GLY A 161 -10.15 0.57 58.80
C GLY A 161 -9.19 1.43 57.97
N LEU A 162 -9.41 2.74 58.01
CA LEU A 162 -8.50 3.76 57.50
C LEU A 162 -7.30 3.85 58.46
N THR A 163 -6.08 3.66 57.96
CA THR A 163 -4.85 3.62 58.76
C THR A 163 -3.99 4.89 58.63
N THR A 164 -4.37 5.82 57.76
CA THR A 164 -3.73 7.13 57.69
C THR A 164 -4.20 8.02 58.84
N THR A 165 -3.25 8.64 59.55
CA THR A 165 -3.52 9.36 60.81
C THR A 165 -4.01 10.80 60.63
N THR A 166 -4.22 11.24 59.38
CA THR A 166 -4.50 12.64 59.00
C THR A 166 -5.68 12.80 58.04
N ASN A 167 -6.35 11.71 57.62
CA ASN A 167 -7.49 11.78 56.70
C ASN A 167 -8.81 11.56 57.44
N SER A 168 -9.84 12.32 57.04
CA SER A 168 -11.22 12.11 57.46
C SER A 168 -11.94 11.15 56.50
N VAL A 169 -12.91 10.39 57.03
CA VAL A 169 -13.86 9.62 56.23
C VAL A 169 -15.12 10.46 56.03
N VAL A 170 -15.43 10.84 54.79
CA VAL A 170 -16.67 11.54 54.43
C VAL A 170 -17.66 10.55 53.82
N VAL A 171 -18.90 10.55 54.31
CA VAL A 171 -19.99 9.66 53.86
C VAL A 171 -21.29 10.45 53.77
N ASP A 172 -22.07 10.19 52.72
CA ASP A 172 -23.37 10.84 52.46
C ASP A 172 -24.48 10.31 53.40
N GLY A 173 -24.39 9.03 53.78
CA GLY A 173 -25.26 8.41 54.78
C GLY A 173 -24.60 7.20 55.42
N LEU A 174 -24.83 7.00 56.72
CA LEU A 174 -24.22 5.92 57.50
C LEU A 174 -25.22 5.34 58.51
N THR A 175 -25.54 4.06 58.35
CA THR A 175 -26.44 3.32 59.24
C THR A 175 -25.62 2.30 60.03
N PHE A 176 -25.62 2.42 61.36
CA PHE A 176 -25.01 1.44 62.26
C PHE A 176 -26.04 0.41 62.74
N GLY A 177 -25.62 -0.86 62.84
CA GLY A 177 -26.35 -1.84 63.66
C GLY A 177 -26.01 -1.63 65.14
N ASN A 178 -24.72 -1.76 65.46
CA ASN A 178 -24.13 -1.31 66.72
C ASN A 178 -23.01 -0.30 66.39
N ALA A 179 -22.83 0.71 67.24
CA ALA A 179 -21.72 1.64 67.17
C ALA A 179 -21.01 1.73 68.53
N THR A 180 -19.69 1.85 68.53
CA THR A 180 -18.88 2.11 69.72
C THR A 180 -17.81 3.15 69.39
N ILE A 181 -17.39 3.90 70.41
CA ILE A 181 -16.40 4.98 70.30
C ILE A 181 -15.20 4.58 71.17
N THR A 182 -13.99 4.79 70.67
CA THR A 182 -12.77 4.51 71.43
C THR A 182 -12.69 5.42 72.67
N ASN A 183 -12.23 4.88 73.80
CA ASN A 183 -12.07 5.65 75.04
C ASN A 183 -11.22 6.92 74.80
N GLY A 184 -11.60 8.03 75.43
CA GLY A 184 -10.95 9.33 75.25
C GLY A 184 -11.27 10.04 73.91
N LYS A 185 -12.37 9.68 73.24
CA LYS A 185 -12.89 10.37 72.05
C LYS A 185 -14.34 10.81 72.25
N SER A 186 -14.67 11.96 71.66
CA SER A 186 -16.02 12.53 71.64
C SER A 186 -16.67 12.34 70.27
N ILE A 187 -18.00 12.31 70.21
CA ILE A 187 -18.71 12.75 69.00
C ILE A 187 -18.68 14.28 69.00
N LEU A 188 -18.33 14.89 67.88
CA LEU A 188 -18.40 16.32 67.64
C LEU A 188 -19.04 16.57 66.27
N PRO A 189 -19.83 17.63 66.07
CA PRO A 189 -20.19 18.08 64.74
C PRO A 189 -18.97 18.67 64.03
N ASP A 190 -18.96 18.64 62.69
CA ASP A 190 -17.90 19.24 61.87
C ASP A 190 -17.92 20.79 61.89
N THR A 191 -19.09 21.36 62.18
CA THR A 191 -19.31 22.80 62.33
C THR A 191 -20.15 23.12 63.55
N ASP A 192 -19.82 24.23 64.22
CA ASP A 192 -20.60 24.75 65.34
C ASP A 192 -22.00 25.16 64.90
N LEU A 193 -23.01 24.85 65.72
CA LEU A 193 -24.44 25.02 65.45
C LEU A 193 -24.93 24.46 64.09
N GLY A 194 -24.23 23.45 63.53
CA GLY A 194 -24.45 22.93 62.18
C GLY A 194 -24.96 21.49 62.06
N SER A 195 -25.44 20.83 63.14
CA SER A 195 -25.89 19.43 63.08
C SER A 195 -26.89 19.06 64.19
N ASP A 196 -27.93 18.31 63.83
CA ASP A 196 -28.94 17.76 64.74
C ASP A 196 -28.58 16.35 65.25
N LEU A 197 -28.86 16.06 66.53
CA LEU A 197 -28.77 14.70 67.08
C LEU A 197 -30.08 13.92 66.82
N GLY A 198 -30.31 13.58 65.55
CA GLY A 198 -31.50 12.88 65.07
C GLY A 198 -32.42 13.77 64.23
N SER A 199 -33.64 13.32 63.97
CA SER A 199 -34.64 14.07 63.19
C SER A 199 -36.08 13.63 63.52
N PRO A 200 -37.13 14.32 63.01
CA PRO A 200 -38.52 13.93 63.25
C PRO A 200 -38.85 12.46 62.88
N THR A 201 -38.21 11.93 61.83
CA THR A 201 -38.35 10.53 61.39
C THR A 201 -37.32 9.58 61.99
N TYR A 202 -36.16 10.09 62.45
CA TYR A 202 -35.06 9.30 63.01
C TYR A 202 -34.72 9.80 64.42
N ARG A 203 -35.58 9.44 65.39
CA ARG A 203 -35.47 9.86 66.80
C ARG A 203 -34.70 8.83 67.63
N PHE A 204 -33.84 9.31 68.53
CA PHE A 204 -33.26 8.47 69.58
C PHE A 204 -34.34 8.02 70.57
N ASN A 205 -34.33 6.75 70.97
CA ASN A 205 -35.29 6.23 71.96
C ASN A 205 -34.92 6.64 73.39
N ASN A 206 -33.62 6.66 73.70
CA ASN A 206 -33.05 7.08 74.98
C ASN A 206 -31.70 7.75 74.71
N ILE A 207 -31.28 8.65 75.60
CA ILE A 207 -29.90 9.12 75.72
C ILE A 207 -29.47 8.82 77.16
N TYR A 208 -28.35 8.12 77.34
CA TYR A 208 -27.78 7.82 78.65
C TYR A 208 -26.43 8.53 78.76
N ALA A 209 -26.36 9.55 79.62
CA ALA A 209 -25.16 10.35 79.87
C ALA A 209 -24.98 10.59 81.37
N ALA A 210 -23.74 10.74 81.82
CA ALA A 210 -23.43 11.05 83.22
C ALA A 210 -23.71 12.53 83.58
N ASN A 211 -23.72 13.42 82.59
CA ASN A 211 -24.19 14.79 82.71
C ASN A 211 -24.94 15.15 81.42
N LEU A 212 -25.95 16.01 81.50
CA LEU A 212 -26.67 16.57 80.36
C LEU A 212 -26.86 18.07 80.61
N GLU A 213 -26.51 18.88 79.63
CA GLU A 213 -26.56 20.35 79.70
C GLU A 213 -27.38 20.87 78.50
N ILE A 214 -28.22 21.88 78.75
CA ILE A 214 -29.18 22.42 77.79
C ILE A 214 -29.20 23.95 77.93
N GLU A 215 -28.40 24.64 77.11
CA GLU A 215 -28.16 26.09 77.27
C GLU A 215 -29.32 26.99 76.80
N SER A 216 -30.25 26.49 75.97
CA SER A 216 -31.38 27.27 75.47
C SER A 216 -32.69 26.47 75.44
N GLY A 217 -33.81 27.19 75.59
CA GLY A 217 -35.06 26.63 76.11
C GLY A 217 -35.78 25.59 75.24
N ILE A 218 -36.41 24.61 75.91
CA ILE A 218 -37.21 23.54 75.30
C ILE A 218 -38.47 24.13 74.65
N THR A 219 -38.47 24.29 73.33
CA THR A 219 -39.67 24.65 72.56
C THR A 219 -40.58 23.43 72.38
N SER A 220 -41.45 23.18 73.37
CA SER A 220 -42.45 22.10 73.31
C SER A 220 -43.46 22.31 72.16
N SER A 221 -44.14 21.28 71.62
CA SER A 221 -44.86 20.24 72.37
C SER A 221 -44.23 18.84 72.36
N GLY A 222 -43.83 18.36 73.54
CA GLY A 222 -43.52 16.95 73.84
C GLY A 222 -42.09 16.49 73.47
N GLN A 223 -41.26 15.95 74.36
CA GLN A 223 -41.35 15.84 75.83
C GLN A 223 -40.03 16.36 76.44
N ALA A 224 -40.04 16.72 77.73
CA ALA A 224 -39.05 17.61 78.34
C ALA A 224 -38.11 16.93 79.36
N LEU A 225 -37.09 17.71 79.77
CA LEU A 225 -36.33 17.74 81.04
C LEU A 225 -36.09 16.43 81.83
N VAL A 226 -34.82 16.17 82.12
CA VAL A 226 -34.35 15.09 83.01
C VAL A 226 -33.20 15.63 83.89
N THR A 227 -33.45 15.83 85.18
CA THR A 227 -32.45 16.32 86.17
C THR A 227 -32.29 15.31 87.31
N TYR A 228 -31.08 14.84 87.58
CA TYR A 228 -30.81 13.90 88.69
C TYR A 228 -29.77 14.46 89.68
N ASN A 229 -29.94 14.15 90.98
CA ASN A 229 -28.91 14.35 91.99
C ASN A 229 -28.10 13.05 92.13
N PRO A 230 -26.76 13.06 92.02
CA PRO A 230 -25.93 11.84 92.09
C PRO A 230 -25.93 11.11 93.45
N ALA A 231 -26.58 11.65 94.49
CA ALA A 231 -26.81 10.95 95.76
C ALA A 231 -28.24 10.36 95.89
N ASP A 232 -29.19 10.78 95.06
CA ASP A 232 -30.60 10.36 95.17
C ASP A 232 -30.93 9.21 94.20
N THR A 233 -31.68 8.23 94.68
CA THR A 233 -32.15 7.08 93.87
C THR A 233 -33.46 7.34 93.14
N THR A 234 -34.09 8.50 93.34
CA THR A 234 -35.37 8.92 92.75
C THR A 234 -35.39 10.41 92.48
N PHE A 235 -36.02 10.82 91.38
CA PHE A 235 -36.19 12.21 90.99
C PHE A 235 -37.25 12.90 91.88
N ALA A 236 -37.01 14.16 92.23
CA ALA A 236 -38.01 15.08 92.76
C ALA A 236 -38.02 16.34 91.88
N ASP A 237 -39.21 16.81 91.53
CA ASP A 237 -39.44 17.96 90.66
C ASP A 237 -39.99 19.13 91.50
N GLU A 238 -39.39 20.32 91.40
CA GLU A 238 -39.80 21.51 92.16
C GLU A 238 -39.99 22.74 91.25
N GLY A 239 -41.26 23.03 90.93
CA GLY A 239 -41.70 24.26 90.25
C GLY A 239 -42.58 23.97 89.01
N ALA A 240 -43.80 24.50 88.89
CA ALA A 240 -44.51 25.45 89.76
C ALA A 240 -46.05 25.31 89.63
#